data_AF-A0A1K0GJS6-F1
#
_entry.id   AF-A0A1K0GJS6-F1
#
_cell.length_a   1.000
_cell.length_b   1.000
_cell.length_c   1.000
_cell.angle_alpha   90.00
_cell.angle_beta   90.00
_cell.angle_gamma   90.00
#
_symmetry.space_group_name_H-M   'P 1'
#
loop_
_entity.id
_entity.type
_entity.pdbx_description
1 polymer ?
#
loop_
_entity_poly.entity_id
_entity_poly.type
_entity_poly.pdbx_seq_one_letter_code
_entity_poly.pdbx_strand_id
1 'polypeptide(L)'
;MFCAISGEPPKVPVVSKKSGLVYEQRLIQKYINDNGKDPVTGDTLDLDDLIEIKSNPKTAVPRPPQHSSIPSLLTSLQNEYDAIILETFTFKKHYDNLRQELAHALYANDASARVIARLLNERDQAREALANIQGTIGAGPSSSRAAQDVEMADSAPAENGSAASGSKLPSDVVETIDSTARRLSSQRKAKSKRKAPEGYATQASVAEFAEVQSLPSMHHAKPAGVSCLTLSADGNVLVTGGNDKNVQVYDRKQDQVLATLKGHTKRITRVAITGTSDAPIGSEAASEETTLPDYVVSASEDGKVKVWAPSGAKGAKAQVYALSSTINAHKGEVTGLDIHPSGAFFGTAGRDGTLTVRNLSDSAVIIRLEAGLEDVYESFAFHPDGQLAATGTSSGAIRIWDIKAGSNASSLQTELPGRVSSLHFSENGYYLAAGSDEGKNVEVWDLRKLTAVGKLAIEEEGSTGVSAVKFDPSLQLLAVATDSVNVYANKSWNHLAKLQGTANLTGLAWDHRDGKIVVSSLDRTVRTFGLAA
;
A
#
# COMPACT_ATOMS: atom_id res chain seq x y z
N MET A 1 -49.81 -31.75 -19.90
CA MET A 1 -48.38 -31.57 -19.55
C MET A 1 -47.95 -30.23 -20.11
N PHE A 2 -47.55 -29.28 -19.26
CA PHE A 2 -47.04 -27.97 -19.68
C PHE A 2 -45.56 -27.89 -19.35
N CYS A 3 -44.81 -27.19 -20.18
CA CYS A 3 -43.40 -26.91 -19.96
C CYS A 3 -43.27 -25.91 -18.80
N ALA A 4 -42.43 -26.20 -17.81
CA ALA A 4 -42.22 -25.31 -16.67
C ALA A 4 -41.51 -23.98 -17.03
N ILE A 5 -40.88 -23.89 -18.21
CA ILE A 5 -40.23 -22.66 -18.70
C ILE A 5 -41.21 -21.78 -19.49
N SER A 6 -41.94 -22.35 -20.45
CA SER A 6 -42.79 -21.58 -21.38
C SER A 6 -44.28 -21.57 -21.01
N GLY A 7 -44.73 -22.45 -20.11
CA GLY A 7 -46.16 -22.64 -19.82
C GLY A 7 -46.95 -23.29 -20.95
N GLU A 8 -46.33 -23.61 -22.08
CA GLU A 8 -46.95 -24.23 -23.26
C GLU A 8 -46.84 -25.77 -23.23
N PRO A 9 -47.73 -26.50 -23.94
CA PRO A 9 -47.57 -27.95 -24.08
C PRO A 9 -46.30 -28.28 -24.88
N PRO A 10 -45.32 -29.03 -24.30
CA PRO A 10 -44.04 -29.29 -24.94
C PRO A 10 -44.17 -30.24 -26.14
N LYS A 11 -43.46 -29.93 -27.24
CA LYS A 11 -43.41 -30.78 -28.44
C LYS A 11 -42.59 -32.05 -28.22
N VAL A 12 -41.48 -31.93 -27.50
CA VAL A 12 -40.66 -33.03 -27.01
C VAL A 12 -40.51 -32.85 -25.50
N PRO A 13 -41.37 -33.50 -24.70
CA PRO A 13 -41.28 -33.42 -23.25
C PRO A 13 -40.05 -34.15 -22.75
N VAL A 14 -39.20 -33.45 -22.01
CA VAL A 14 -38.09 -34.02 -21.24
C VAL A 14 -38.32 -33.75 -19.77
N VAL A 15 -37.98 -34.71 -18.92
CA VAL A 15 -38.02 -34.54 -17.46
C VAL A 15 -36.61 -34.50 -16.92
N SER A 16 -36.35 -33.54 -16.05
CA SER A 16 -35.13 -33.50 -15.24
C SER A 16 -35.24 -34.54 -14.12
N LYS A 17 -34.23 -35.41 -13.99
CA LYS A 17 -34.16 -36.40 -12.89
C LYS A 17 -34.16 -35.75 -11.50
N LYS A 18 -33.66 -34.51 -11.39
CA LYS A 18 -33.45 -33.82 -10.11
C LYS A 18 -34.69 -33.05 -9.68
N SER A 19 -35.30 -32.28 -10.58
CA SER A 19 -36.48 -31.48 -10.26
C SER A 19 -37.80 -32.21 -10.49
N GLY A 20 -37.80 -33.30 -11.28
CA GLY A 20 -39.02 -34.03 -11.64
C GLY A 20 -39.99 -33.22 -12.52
N LEU A 21 -39.59 -32.03 -12.97
CA LEU A 21 -40.39 -31.14 -13.78
C LEU A 21 -40.29 -31.48 -15.28
N VAL A 22 -41.37 -31.21 -16.00
CA VAL A 22 -41.45 -31.40 -17.45
C VAL A 22 -41.02 -30.11 -18.15
N TYR A 23 -40.06 -30.25 -19.04
CA TYR A 23 -39.52 -29.19 -19.88
C TYR A 23 -39.68 -29.52 -21.36
N GLU A 24 -39.60 -28.48 -22.20
CA GLU A 24 -39.36 -28.66 -23.63
C GLU A 24 -37.85 -28.81 -23.87
N GLN A 25 -37.46 -29.88 -24.58
CA GLN A 25 -36.06 -30.24 -24.83
C GLN A 25 -35.19 -29.06 -25.30
N ARG A 26 -35.67 -28.28 -26.27
CA ARG A 26 -34.92 -27.15 -26.84
C ARG A 26 -34.63 -26.06 -25.81
N LEU A 27 -35.60 -25.76 -24.96
CA LEU A 27 -35.51 -24.66 -23.99
C LEU A 27 -34.59 -25.03 -22.84
N ILE A 28 -34.72 -26.24 -22.30
CA ILE A 28 -33.88 -26.69 -21.19
C ILE A 28 -32.43 -26.93 -21.63
N GLN A 29 -32.20 -27.46 -22.83
CA GLN A 29 -30.84 -27.66 -23.35
C GLN A 29 -30.11 -26.33 -23.56
N LYS A 30 -30.81 -25.30 -24.07
CA LYS A 30 -30.25 -23.95 -24.18
C LYS A 30 -29.93 -23.38 -22.80
N TYR A 31 -30.83 -23.52 -21.84
CA TYR A 31 -30.64 -22.99 -20.49
C TYR A 31 -29.48 -23.66 -19.74
N ILE A 32 -29.34 -24.98 -19.87
CA ILE A 32 -28.22 -25.73 -19.29
C ILE A 32 -26.89 -25.30 -19.91
N ASN A 33 -26.82 -25.11 -21.23
CA ASN A 33 -25.59 -24.65 -21.89
C ASN A 33 -25.18 -23.23 -21.45
N ASP A 34 -26.14 -22.36 -21.18
CA ASP A 34 -25.87 -20.96 -20.79
C ASP A 34 -25.56 -20.82 -19.29
N ASN A 35 -26.21 -21.61 -18.41
CA ASN A 35 -26.19 -21.38 -16.95
C ASN A 35 -25.74 -22.59 -16.10
N GLY A 36 -25.66 -23.81 -16.66
CA GLY A 36 -25.24 -25.04 -15.95
C GLY A 36 -26.16 -25.46 -14.79
N LYS A 37 -27.39 -24.95 -14.72
CA LYS A 37 -28.32 -25.13 -13.60
C LYS A 37 -29.75 -25.37 -14.08
N ASP A 38 -30.57 -25.95 -13.20
CA ASP A 38 -32.01 -26.09 -13.42
C ASP A 38 -32.70 -24.71 -13.28
N PRO A 39 -33.55 -24.29 -14.25
CA PRO A 39 -34.19 -22.98 -14.24
C PRO A 39 -35.18 -22.73 -13.10
N VAL A 40 -35.69 -23.78 -12.44
CA VAL A 40 -36.70 -23.63 -11.38
C VAL A 40 -36.12 -23.88 -9.99
N THR A 41 -35.27 -24.90 -9.83
CA THR A 41 -34.69 -25.24 -8.51
C THR A 41 -33.30 -24.65 -8.29
N GLY A 42 -32.58 -24.26 -9.34
CA GLY A 42 -31.24 -23.69 -9.23
C GLY A 42 -30.12 -24.72 -8.97
N ASP A 43 -30.45 -26.01 -8.95
CA ASP A 43 -29.49 -27.11 -8.77
C ASP A 43 -28.63 -27.31 -10.02
N THR A 44 -27.41 -27.83 -9.87
CA THR A 44 -26.56 -28.15 -11.02
C THR A 44 -27.18 -29.28 -11.83
N LEU A 45 -27.34 -29.07 -13.14
CA LEU A 45 -28.02 -30.00 -14.04
C LEU A 45 -27.21 -30.17 -15.33
N ASP A 46 -26.82 -31.40 -15.63
CA ASP A 46 -26.09 -31.76 -16.86
C ASP A 46 -27.04 -32.34 -17.91
N LEU A 47 -26.62 -32.35 -19.18
CA LEU A 47 -27.46 -32.83 -20.30
C LEU A 47 -27.86 -34.32 -20.17
N ASP A 48 -27.04 -35.13 -19.50
CA ASP A 48 -27.29 -36.56 -19.26
C ASP A 48 -28.36 -36.83 -18.18
N ASP A 49 -28.75 -35.79 -17.44
CA ASP A 49 -29.79 -35.86 -16.41
C ASP A 49 -31.20 -35.66 -16.98
N LEU A 50 -31.33 -35.39 -18.28
CA LEU A 50 -32.61 -35.23 -18.98
C LEU A 50 -33.12 -36.58 -19.52
N ILE A 51 -34.37 -36.92 -19.21
CA ILE A 51 -35.04 -38.13 -19.70
C ILE A 51 -36.16 -37.72 -20.68
N GLU A 52 -36.08 -38.19 -21.92
CA GLU A 52 -37.15 -38.00 -22.91
C GLU A 52 -38.38 -38.85 -22.58
N ILE A 53 -39.55 -38.21 -22.52
CA ILE A 53 -40.84 -38.89 -22.37
C ILE A 53 -41.44 -39.12 -23.75
N LYS A 54 -41.60 -40.40 -24.12
CA LYS A 54 -42.34 -40.79 -25.34
C LYS A 54 -43.86 -40.74 -25.06
N SER A 55 -44.47 -39.58 -25.21
CA SER A 55 -45.93 -39.43 -25.08
C SER A 55 -46.65 -39.86 -26.37
N ASN A 56 -47.71 -40.66 -26.21
CA ASN A 56 -48.66 -41.02 -27.26
C ASN A 56 -50.09 -40.85 -26.70
N PRO A 57 -50.99 -40.06 -27.32
CA PRO A 57 -50.86 -39.33 -28.59
C PRO A 57 -49.98 -38.07 -28.50
N LYS A 58 -49.27 -37.76 -29.60
CA LYS A 58 -48.56 -36.49 -29.75
C LYS A 58 -49.58 -35.36 -29.60
N THR A 59 -49.46 -34.52 -28.57
CA THR A 59 -50.28 -33.33 -28.38
C THR A 59 -50.10 -32.42 -29.59
N ALA A 60 -50.99 -32.55 -30.57
CA ALA A 60 -51.05 -31.67 -31.71
C ALA A 60 -51.49 -30.30 -31.22
N VAL A 61 -50.67 -29.28 -31.48
CA VAL A 61 -51.03 -27.89 -31.26
C VAL A 61 -52.38 -27.64 -31.93
N PRO A 62 -53.38 -27.04 -31.25
CA PRO A 62 -54.60 -26.62 -31.94
C PRO A 62 -54.17 -25.77 -33.14
N ARG A 63 -54.61 -26.14 -34.35
CA ARG A 63 -54.18 -25.42 -35.55
C ARG A 63 -54.50 -23.95 -35.34
N PRO A 64 -53.56 -23.02 -35.58
CA PRO A 64 -53.87 -21.61 -35.49
C PRO A 64 -55.09 -21.34 -36.37
N PRO A 65 -56.05 -20.52 -35.91
CA PRO A 65 -57.25 -20.23 -36.69
C PRO A 65 -56.81 -19.75 -38.09
N GLN A 66 -57.13 -20.53 -39.11
CA GLN A 66 -56.87 -20.12 -40.48
C GLN A 66 -57.89 -19.04 -40.80
N HIS A 67 -57.48 -17.77 -40.69
CA HIS A 67 -58.28 -16.63 -41.10
C HIS A 67 -58.44 -16.66 -42.63
N SER A 68 -59.47 -17.34 -43.10
CA SER A 68 -59.73 -17.54 -44.54
C SER A 68 -60.37 -16.32 -45.21
N SER A 69 -60.74 -15.29 -44.44
CA SER A 69 -61.37 -14.07 -44.94
C SER A 69 -60.69 -12.81 -44.38
N ILE A 70 -60.62 -11.76 -45.20
CA ILE A 70 -60.07 -10.45 -44.82
C ILE A 70 -60.75 -9.88 -43.56
N PRO A 71 -62.09 -9.95 -43.40
CA PRO A 71 -62.73 -9.50 -42.16
C PRO A 71 -62.25 -10.26 -40.92
N SER A 72 -62.08 -11.58 -41.01
CA SER A 72 -61.63 -12.39 -39.85
C SER A 72 -60.18 -12.09 -39.43
N LEU A 73 -59.31 -11.75 -40.39
CA LEU A 73 -57.93 -11.34 -40.12
C LEU A 73 -57.90 -9.98 -39.41
N LEU A 74 -58.72 -9.03 -39.88
CA LEU A 74 -58.77 -7.68 -39.35
C LEU A 74 -59.33 -7.65 -37.92
N THR A 75 -60.37 -8.44 -37.63
CA THR A 75 -60.88 -8.60 -36.26
C THR A 75 -59.86 -9.25 -35.33
N SER A 76 -59.09 -10.24 -35.80
CA SER A 76 -58.03 -10.84 -34.96
C SER A 76 -56.90 -9.86 -34.67
N LEU A 77 -56.46 -9.10 -35.67
CA LEU A 77 -55.43 -8.06 -35.49
C LEU A 77 -55.90 -6.96 -34.53
N GLN A 78 -57.18 -6.57 -34.60
CA GLN A 78 -57.78 -5.64 -33.64
C GLN A 78 -57.75 -6.20 -32.21
N ASN A 79 -58.18 -7.45 -32.02
CA ASN A 79 -58.18 -8.07 -30.69
C ASN A 79 -56.77 -8.18 -30.08
N GLU A 80 -55.77 -8.56 -30.87
CA GLU A 80 -54.36 -8.60 -30.43
C GLU A 80 -53.83 -7.21 -30.12
N TYR A 81 -54.16 -6.22 -30.96
CA TYR A 81 -53.75 -4.84 -30.73
C TYR A 81 -54.38 -4.24 -29.47
N ASP A 82 -55.67 -4.51 -29.24
CA ASP A 82 -56.39 -4.09 -28.04
C ASP A 82 -55.80 -4.74 -26.77
N ALA A 83 -55.47 -6.04 -26.84
CA ALA A 83 -54.81 -6.74 -25.75
C ALA A 83 -53.42 -6.17 -25.45
N ILE A 84 -52.60 -5.91 -26.48
CA ILE A 84 -51.26 -5.31 -26.33
C ILE A 84 -51.35 -3.90 -25.75
N ILE A 85 -52.31 -3.08 -26.19
CA ILE A 85 -52.51 -1.74 -25.64
C ILE A 85 -52.88 -1.81 -24.17
N LEU A 86 -53.80 -2.71 -23.80
CA LEU A 86 -54.25 -2.86 -22.42
C LEU A 86 -53.09 -3.30 -21.52
N GLU A 87 -52.34 -4.32 -21.92
CA GLU A 87 -51.13 -4.77 -21.21
C GLU A 87 -50.12 -3.63 -21.08
N THR A 88 -49.80 -2.94 -22.17
CA THR A 88 -48.87 -1.80 -22.15
C THR A 88 -49.33 -0.70 -21.21
N PHE A 89 -50.63 -0.43 -21.15
CA PHE A 89 -51.20 0.55 -20.23
C PHE A 89 -51.06 0.11 -18.77
N THR A 90 -51.36 -1.15 -18.46
CA THR A 90 -51.18 -1.69 -17.11
C THR A 90 -49.72 -1.65 -16.68
N PHE A 91 -48.79 -2.00 -17.56
CA PHE A 91 -47.35 -1.91 -17.27
C PHE A 91 -46.90 -0.48 -17.01
N LYS A 92 -47.36 0.50 -17.79
CA LYS A 92 -47.08 1.92 -17.53
C LYS A 92 -47.60 2.36 -16.16
N LYS A 93 -48.82 1.95 -15.80
CA LYS A 93 -49.40 2.24 -14.49
C LYS A 93 -48.56 1.62 -13.35
N HIS A 94 -48.12 0.38 -13.50
CA HIS A 94 -47.25 -0.27 -12.52
C HIS A 94 -45.88 0.42 -12.41
N TYR A 95 -45.30 0.83 -13.53
CA TYR A 95 -44.05 1.57 -13.56
C TYR A 95 -44.16 2.91 -12.81
N ASP A 96 -45.23 3.66 -13.04
CA ASP A 96 -45.44 4.94 -12.36
C ASP A 96 -45.65 4.76 -10.85
N ASN A 97 -46.39 3.74 -10.43
CA ASN A 97 -46.55 3.40 -9.02
C ASN A 97 -45.21 3.03 -8.36
N LEU A 98 -44.43 2.13 -8.98
CA LEU A 98 -43.10 1.74 -8.49
C LEU A 98 -42.16 2.93 -8.39
N ARG A 99 -42.21 3.85 -9.36
CA ARG A 99 -41.42 5.08 -9.33
C ARG A 99 -41.82 5.97 -8.14
N GLN A 100 -43.11 6.08 -7.82
CA GLN A 100 -43.58 6.82 -6.66
C GLN A 100 -43.17 6.16 -5.34
N GLU A 101 -43.28 4.84 -5.23
CA GLU A 101 -42.84 4.08 -4.06
C GLU A 101 -41.34 4.22 -3.82
N LEU A 102 -40.54 4.13 -4.89
CA LEU A 102 -39.10 4.33 -4.83
C LEU A 102 -38.74 5.75 -4.38
N ALA A 103 -39.41 6.78 -4.91
CA ALA A 103 -39.20 8.15 -4.48
C ALA A 103 -39.49 8.31 -2.97
N HIS A 104 -40.61 7.75 -2.49
CA HIS A 104 -40.94 7.76 -1.07
C HIS A 104 -39.90 7.03 -0.22
N ALA A 105 -39.43 5.86 -0.66
CA ALA A 105 -38.39 5.11 0.05
C ALA A 105 -37.07 5.87 0.15
N LEU A 106 -36.67 6.59 -0.91
CA LEU A 106 -35.46 7.43 -0.88
C LEU A 106 -35.59 8.60 0.10
N TYR A 107 -36.75 9.27 0.14
CA TYR A 107 -37.00 10.32 1.14
C TYR A 107 -37.00 9.78 2.56
N ALA A 108 -37.59 8.60 2.80
CA ALA A 108 -37.57 7.95 4.11
C ALA A 108 -36.15 7.55 4.53
N ASN A 109 -35.31 7.12 3.58
CA ASN A 109 -33.91 6.79 3.84
C ASN A 109 -33.10 8.03 4.23
N ASP A 110 -33.24 9.15 3.51
CA ASP A 110 -32.57 10.42 3.89
C ASP A 110 -33.04 10.90 5.27
N ALA A 111 -34.33 10.81 5.56
CA ALA A 111 -34.86 11.13 6.89
C ALA A 111 -34.25 10.23 7.98
N SER A 112 -34.11 8.93 7.71
CA SER A 112 -33.50 7.96 8.65
C SER A 112 -32.02 8.25 8.87
N ALA A 113 -31.27 8.61 7.83
CA ALA A 113 -29.86 9.00 7.94
C ALA A 113 -29.68 10.23 8.84
N ARG A 114 -30.57 11.21 8.77
CA ARG A 114 -30.55 12.38 9.68
C ARG A 114 -30.82 11.99 11.13
N VAL A 115 -31.69 11.01 11.37
CA VAL A 115 -31.92 10.47 12.73
C VAL A 115 -30.66 9.80 13.26
N ILE A 116 -29.99 8.97 12.45
CA ILE A 116 -28.72 8.32 12.82
C ILE A 116 -27.65 9.36 13.16
N ALA A 117 -27.51 10.40 12.34
CA ALA A 117 -26.57 11.49 12.60
C ALA A 117 -26.83 12.20 13.94
N ARG A 118 -28.11 12.43 14.28
CA ARG A 118 -28.49 12.99 15.59
C ARG A 118 -28.11 12.05 16.73
N LEU A 119 -28.44 10.77 16.62
CA LEU A 119 -28.14 9.76 17.63
C LEU A 119 -26.63 9.57 17.85
N LEU A 120 -25.83 9.64 16.78
CA LEU A 120 -24.37 9.58 16.89
C LEU A 120 -23.83 10.77 17.71
N ASN A 121 -24.32 11.98 17.46
CA ASN A 121 -23.93 13.16 18.23
C ASN A 121 -24.35 13.05 19.70
N GLU A 122 -25.59 12.62 19.97
CA GLU A 122 -26.07 12.39 21.35
C GLU A 122 -25.24 11.33 22.08
N ARG A 123 -24.88 10.23 21.39
CA ARG A 123 -24.00 9.19 21.94
C ARG A 123 -22.61 9.74 22.26
N ASP A 124 -22.03 10.51 21.35
CA ASP A 124 -20.67 11.03 21.52
C ASP A 124 -20.61 12.07 22.64
N GLN A 125 -21.63 12.94 22.75
CA GLN A 125 -21.80 13.85 23.90
C GLN A 125 -21.95 13.10 25.22
N ALA A 126 -22.74 12.02 25.25
CA ALA A 126 -22.89 11.20 26.46
C ALA A 126 -21.58 10.53 26.86
N ARG A 127 -20.80 10.03 25.89
CA ARG A 127 -19.47 9.44 26.14
C ARG A 127 -18.47 10.47 26.65
N GLU A 128 -18.46 11.66 26.07
CA GLU A 128 -17.60 12.76 26.52
C GLU A 128 -17.97 13.22 27.93
N ALA A 129 -19.28 13.35 28.23
CA ALA A 129 -19.75 13.66 29.58
C ALA A 129 -19.31 12.60 30.60
N LEU A 130 -19.42 11.32 30.26
CA LEU A 130 -18.92 10.23 31.11
C LEU A 130 -17.41 10.27 31.30
N ALA A 131 -16.64 10.54 30.25
CA ALA A 131 -15.19 10.69 30.33
C ALA A 131 -14.79 11.88 31.22
N ASN A 132 -15.51 12.99 31.14
CA ASN A 132 -15.30 14.17 31.99
C ASN A 132 -15.66 13.89 33.45
N ILE A 133 -16.74 13.13 33.72
CA ILE A 133 -17.11 12.70 35.07
C ILE A 133 -16.06 11.73 35.63
N GLN A 134 -15.59 10.76 34.84
CA GLN A 134 -14.50 9.86 35.25
C GLN A 134 -13.18 10.62 35.50
N GLY A 135 -12.88 11.64 34.69
CA GLY A 135 -11.73 12.53 34.90
C GLY A 135 -11.85 13.38 36.17
N THR A 136 -13.08 13.77 36.54
CA THR A 136 -13.35 14.53 37.78
C THR A 136 -13.35 13.62 39.02
N ILE A 137 -13.75 12.36 38.88
CA ILE A 137 -13.75 11.35 39.95
C ILE A 137 -12.36 10.72 40.13
N GLY A 138 -11.47 10.84 39.14
CA GLY A 138 -10.12 10.27 39.09
C GLY A 138 -9.04 10.90 39.99
N ALA A 139 -9.41 11.58 41.08
CA ALA A 139 -8.49 12.08 42.10
C ALA A 139 -8.97 11.73 43.52
N GLY A 140 -8.85 10.45 43.91
CA GLY A 140 -9.07 9.96 45.28
C GLY A 140 -9.27 8.44 45.35
N PRO A 141 -8.78 7.73 46.39
CA PRO A 141 -8.10 6.44 46.23
C PRO A 141 -9.01 5.22 46.09
N SER A 142 -8.43 4.20 45.45
CA SER A 142 -8.89 2.83 45.26
C SER A 142 -9.90 2.28 46.26
N SER A 143 -11.01 1.75 45.76
CA SER A 143 -11.62 0.56 46.36
C SER A 143 -12.22 -0.35 45.29
N SER A 144 -11.83 -1.62 45.39
CA SER A 144 -12.35 -2.78 44.68
C SER A 144 -13.87 -2.90 44.73
N ARG A 145 -14.53 -3.10 43.58
CA ARG A 145 -15.62 -4.09 43.47
C ARG A 145 -16.10 -4.30 42.04
N ALA A 146 -16.00 -5.57 41.63
CA ALA A 146 -16.85 -6.34 40.74
C ALA A 146 -18.07 -5.65 40.11
N ALA A 147 -18.10 -5.67 38.77
CA ALA A 147 -19.28 -5.83 37.92
C ALA A 147 -18.74 -6.41 36.60
N GLN A 148 -18.59 -7.73 36.45
CA GLN A 148 -19.63 -8.66 36.03
C GLN A 148 -20.17 -8.29 34.63
N ASP A 149 -19.31 -8.44 33.63
CA ASP A 149 -19.68 -8.47 32.21
C ASP A 149 -20.43 -9.77 31.94
N VAL A 150 -21.70 -9.63 31.58
CA VAL A 150 -22.53 -10.72 31.08
C VAL A 150 -22.21 -10.87 29.59
N GLU A 151 -21.38 -11.87 29.27
CA GLU A 151 -21.31 -12.44 27.93
C GLU A 151 -22.68 -13.02 27.56
N MET A 152 -23.31 -12.48 26.53
CA MET A 152 -24.36 -13.19 25.79
C MET A 152 -23.74 -13.71 24.50
N ALA A 153 -23.32 -14.97 24.55
CA ALA A 153 -23.19 -15.81 23.39
C ALA A 153 -24.59 -16.17 22.89
N ASP A 154 -24.89 -15.88 21.63
CA ASP A 154 -25.83 -16.70 20.87
C ASP A 154 -25.26 -16.95 19.47
N SER A 155 -25.32 -18.21 19.08
CA SER A 155 -24.76 -18.81 17.86
C SER A 155 -25.93 -18.97 16.87
N ALA A 156 -25.82 -18.71 15.56
CA ALA A 156 -25.18 -19.55 14.55
C ALA A 156 -25.45 -18.94 13.13
N PRO A 157 -25.06 -19.57 11.99
CA PRO A 157 -23.85 -19.26 11.26
C PRO A 157 -24.13 -18.66 9.85
N ALA A 158 -23.28 -17.74 9.41
CA ALA A 158 -23.14 -17.42 8.00
C ALA A 158 -21.68 -17.58 7.62
N GLU A 159 -21.38 -18.66 6.92
CA GLU A 159 -20.10 -18.92 6.27
C GLU A 159 -19.80 -17.80 5.27
N ASN A 160 -18.72 -17.08 5.49
CA ASN A 160 -17.82 -16.73 4.40
C ASN A 160 -16.41 -16.49 4.95
N GLY A 161 -15.51 -17.39 4.58
CA GLY A 161 -14.16 -17.48 5.08
C GLY A 161 -13.29 -16.29 4.67
N SER A 162 -12.73 -15.63 5.67
CA SER A 162 -11.49 -14.89 5.57
C SER A 162 -10.76 -15.11 6.89
N ALA A 163 -9.85 -16.09 6.88
CA ALA A 163 -8.99 -16.39 8.00
C ALA A 163 -7.97 -15.25 8.17
N ALA A 164 -8.39 -14.16 8.79
CA ALA A 164 -7.48 -13.21 9.41
C ALA A 164 -6.88 -13.91 10.63
N SER A 165 -5.74 -14.57 10.42
CA SER A 165 -4.80 -14.93 11.47
C SER A 165 -4.35 -13.63 12.16
N GLY A 166 -5.11 -13.19 13.15
CA GLY A 166 -4.71 -12.17 14.11
C GLY A 166 -3.61 -12.74 14.99
N SER A 167 -2.38 -12.81 14.45
CA SER A 167 -1.18 -13.04 15.24
C SER A 167 -0.98 -11.80 16.10
N LYS A 168 -1.50 -11.82 17.33
CA LYS A 168 -1.12 -10.84 18.35
C LYS A 168 0.40 -10.79 18.40
N LEU A 169 0.96 -9.61 18.17
CA LEU A 169 2.39 -9.38 18.30
C LEU A 169 2.92 -9.91 19.64
N PRO A 170 4.14 -10.46 19.67
CA PRO A 170 4.82 -10.73 20.94
C PRO A 170 4.83 -9.46 21.80
N SER A 171 4.47 -9.58 23.07
CA SER A 171 4.39 -8.45 24.01
C SER A 171 5.68 -7.63 24.05
N ASP A 172 6.82 -8.30 24.00
CA ASP A 172 8.15 -7.70 24.06
C ASP A 172 8.40 -6.78 22.85
N VAL A 173 7.90 -7.16 21.67
CA VAL A 173 7.99 -6.34 20.46
C VAL A 173 7.09 -5.10 20.58
N VAL A 174 5.88 -5.26 21.13
CA VAL A 174 4.98 -4.12 21.35
C VAL A 174 5.57 -3.13 22.36
N GLU A 175 6.21 -3.61 23.43
CA GLU A 175 6.84 -2.76 24.44
C GLU A 175 8.06 -2.00 23.89
N THR A 176 8.88 -2.65 23.07
CA THR A 176 10.00 -1.97 22.39
C THR A 176 9.49 -0.91 21.40
N ILE A 177 8.42 -1.19 20.64
CA ILE A 177 7.77 -0.20 19.77
C ILE A 177 7.18 0.95 20.59
N ASP A 178 6.43 0.68 21.67
CA ASP A 178 5.78 1.72 22.47
C ASP A 178 6.79 2.59 23.23
N SER A 179 7.87 2.00 23.76
CA SER A 179 8.95 2.75 24.44
C SER A 179 9.73 3.62 23.46
N THR A 180 10.04 3.11 22.26
CA THR A 180 10.73 3.87 21.21
C THR A 180 9.84 4.99 20.66
N ALA A 181 8.55 4.71 20.41
CA ALA A 181 7.58 5.72 20.00
C ALA A 181 7.42 6.83 21.04
N ARG A 182 7.31 6.50 22.35
CA ARG A 182 7.24 7.50 23.42
C ARG A 182 8.51 8.36 23.49
N ARG A 183 9.67 7.72 23.36
CA ARG A 183 10.97 8.41 23.38
C ARG A 183 11.10 9.37 22.20
N LEU A 184 10.88 8.89 20.98
CA LEU A 184 11.03 9.66 19.75
C LEU A 184 9.96 10.76 19.60
N SER A 185 8.71 10.48 19.97
CA SER A 185 7.64 11.49 19.97
C SER A 185 7.90 12.63 20.98
N SER A 186 8.49 12.33 22.13
CA SER A 186 8.89 13.35 23.12
C SER A 186 10.01 14.25 22.59
N GLN A 187 10.99 13.66 21.90
CA GLN A 187 12.11 14.38 21.29
C GLN A 187 11.67 15.16 20.05
N ARG A 188 10.64 14.71 19.32
CA ARG A 188 10.12 15.37 18.12
C ARG A 188 9.65 16.80 18.40
N LYS A 189 8.95 17.06 19.51
CA LYS A 189 8.52 18.42 19.86
C LYS A 189 9.71 19.35 20.05
N ALA A 190 10.83 18.84 20.56
CA ALA A 190 12.07 19.57 20.68
C ALA A 190 12.77 19.72 19.31
N LYS A 191 12.92 18.65 18.52
CA LYS A 191 13.54 18.66 17.18
C LYS A 191 12.79 19.60 16.21
N SER A 192 11.46 19.57 16.20
CA SER A 192 10.62 20.47 15.38
C SER A 192 10.71 21.95 15.78
N LYS A 193 11.18 22.26 16.99
CA LYS A 193 11.40 23.62 17.48
C LYS A 193 12.86 24.05 17.39
N ARG A 194 13.80 23.13 17.12
CA ARG A 194 15.21 23.46 16.93
C ARG A 194 15.37 24.18 15.59
N LYS A 195 16.04 25.34 15.63
CA LYS A 195 16.62 25.96 14.44
C LYS A 195 17.70 25.01 13.91
N ALA A 196 17.90 24.95 12.59
CA ALA A 196 18.98 24.14 12.02
C ALA A 196 20.30 24.44 12.75
N PRO A 197 21.08 23.42 13.14
CA PRO A 197 22.35 23.61 13.84
C PRO A 197 23.29 24.55 13.08
N GLU A 198 24.15 25.28 13.81
CA GLU A 198 25.17 26.13 13.19
C GLU A 198 26.10 25.28 12.30
N GLY A 199 26.16 25.61 11.01
CA GLY A 199 26.91 24.86 9.99
C GLY A 199 26.07 23.90 9.13
N TYR A 200 24.79 23.68 9.47
CA TYR A 200 23.88 22.89 8.63
C TYR A 200 23.31 23.70 7.47
N ALA A 201 23.07 23.05 6.33
CA ALA A 201 22.51 23.68 5.14
C ALA A 201 21.17 24.41 5.42
N THR A 202 21.17 25.73 5.18
CA THR A 202 19.97 26.59 5.21
C THR A 202 19.41 26.78 3.79
N GLN A 203 18.18 27.28 3.69
CA GLN A 203 17.52 27.55 2.40
C GLN A 203 18.35 28.45 1.46
N ALA A 204 19.17 29.36 2.01
CA ALA A 204 20.06 30.22 1.22
C ALA A 204 21.30 29.46 0.72
N SER A 205 21.94 28.65 1.57
CA SER A 205 23.13 27.87 1.17
C SER A 205 22.83 26.78 0.14
N VAL A 206 21.61 26.26 0.12
CA VAL A 206 21.20 25.21 -0.83
C VAL A 206 21.16 25.73 -2.27
N ALA A 207 20.87 27.02 -2.47
CA ALA A 207 20.91 27.64 -3.79
C ALA A 207 22.34 27.72 -4.36
N GLU A 208 23.35 27.71 -3.49
CA GLU A 208 24.78 27.77 -3.84
C GLU A 208 25.45 26.40 -3.87
N PHE A 209 24.69 25.31 -3.76
CA PHE A 209 25.25 23.97 -3.78
C PHE A 209 25.89 23.65 -5.14
N ALA A 210 27.13 23.18 -5.08
CA ALA A 210 27.90 22.71 -6.22
C ALA A 210 28.38 21.27 -5.99
N GLU A 211 28.82 20.60 -7.05
CA GLU A 211 29.44 19.27 -6.95
C GLU A 211 30.78 19.39 -6.21
N VAL A 212 30.86 18.85 -4.98
CA VAL A 212 32.05 18.91 -4.12
C VAL A 212 32.94 17.70 -4.34
N GLN A 213 32.34 16.51 -4.44
CA GLN A 213 33.08 15.26 -4.58
C GLN A 213 32.38 14.35 -5.59
N SER A 214 33.15 13.84 -6.55
CA SER A 214 32.71 12.85 -7.53
C SER A 214 33.55 11.59 -7.33
N LEU A 215 32.94 10.51 -6.84
CA LEU A 215 33.60 9.22 -6.67
C LEU A 215 33.26 8.31 -7.86
N PRO A 216 34.23 8.01 -8.76
CA PRO A 216 33.97 7.11 -9.88
C PRO A 216 33.99 5.64 -9.46
N SER A 217 32.97 4.90 -9.94
CA SER A 217 32.84 3.44 -10.07
C SER A 217 33.51 2.58 -8.99
N MET A 218 32.79 2.31 -7.91
CA MET A 218 33.17 1.25 -6.96
C MET A 218 32.75 -0.15 -7.45
N HIS A 219 31.71 -0.27 -8.28
CA HIS A 219 31.12 -1.54 -8.76
C HIS A 219 31.72 -2.05 -10.10
N HIS A 220 31.69 -3.36 -10.35
CA HIS A 220 32.38 -3.98 -11.49
C HIS A 220 31.76 -3.68 -12.88
N ALA A 221 32.58 -3.90 -13.92
CA ALA A 221 32.26 -3.60 -15.31
C ALA A 221 31.34 -4.67 -15.96
N LYS A 222 30.09 -4.26 -16.22
CA LYS A 222 28.98 -4.90 -16.98
C LYS A 222 28.01 -5.72 -16.11
N PRO A 223 26.74 -5.32 -15.91
CA PRO A 223 26.02 -4.09 -16.32
C PRO A 223 26.21 -2.92 -15.34
N ALA A 224 26.22 -1.69 -15.87
CA ALA A 224 26.50 -0.47 -15.10
C ALA A 224 25.30 -0.02 -14.26
N GLY A 225 25.57 0.49 -13.06
CA GLY A 225 24.63 1.30 -12.29
C GLY A 225 24.69 1.04 -10.79
N VAL A 226 24.84 2.10 -10.00
CA VAL A 226 24.50 2.07 -8.58
C VAL A 226 22.97 2.17 -8.51
N SER A 227 22.31 1.19 -7.91
CA SER A 227 20.85 1.15 -7.84
C SER A 227 20.29 1.86 -6.61
N CYS A 228 21.06 1.89 -5.52
CA CYS A 228 20.62 2.49 -4.27
C CYS A 228 21.81 2.91 -3.40
N LEU A 229 21.52 3.84 -2.49
CA LEU A 229 22.48 4.51 -1.62
C LEU A 229 21.89 4.64 -0.23
N THR A 230 22.73 4.49 0.79
CA THR A 230 22.41 4.94 2.16
C THR A 230 23.67 5.43 2.87
N LEU A 231 23.50 6.41 3.78
CA LEU A 231 24.57 6.99 4.58
C LEU A 231 24.35 6.72 6.05
N SER A 232 25.44 6.43 6.75
CA SER A 232 25.48 6.38 8.21
C SER A 232 25.14 7.73 8.83
N ALA A 233 24.61 7.69 10.06
CA ALA A 233 24.36 8.83 10.92
C ALA A 233 25.57 9.78 11.00
N ASP A 234 26.78 9.21 11.10
CA ASP A 234 28.02 9.97 11.22
C ASP A 234 28.50 10.57 9.89
N GLY A 235 27.79 10.34 8.78
CA GLY A 235 28.13 10.81 7.43
C GLY A 235 29.40 10.19 6.84
N ASN A 236 30.15 9.40 7.62
CA ASN A 236 31.46 8.86 7.25
C ASN A 236 31.34 7.56 6.43
N VAL A 237 30.39 6.68 6.78
CA VAL A 237 30.21 5.41 6.08
C VAL A 237 29.10 5.53 5.06
N LEU A 238 29.43 5.23 3.80
CA LEU A 238 28.54 5.17 2.66
C LEU A 238 28.33 3.71 2.25
N VAL A 239 27.08 3.29 2.11
CA VAL A 239 26.76 1.95 1.59
C VAL A 239 26.04 2.08 0.26
N THR A 240 26.56 1.38 -0.75
CA THR A 240 26.02 1.39 -2.12
C THR A 240 25.61 -0.02 -2.54
N GLY A 241 24.47 -0.12 -3.21
CA GLY A 241 24.04 -1.34 -3.89
C GLY A 241 24.25 -1.22 -5.40
N GLY A 242 24.89 -2.22 -6.00
CA GLY A 242 25.16 -2.25 -7.43
C GLY A 242 24.24 -3.17 -8.23
N ASN A 243 24.09 -2.88 -9.52
CA ASN A 243 23.56 -3.83 -10.50
C ASN A 243 24.49 -5.04 -10.72
N ASP A 244 25.73 -4.95 -10.24
CA ASP A 244 26.75 -6.01 -10.22
C ASP A 244 26.57 -7.03 -9.08
N LYS A 245 25.45 -6.93 -8.35
CA LYS A 245 25.03 -7.83 -7.24
C LYS A 245 25.83 -7.65 -5.95
N ASN A 246 26.74 -6.69 -5.91
CA ASN A 246 27.57 -6.43 -4.74
C ASN A 246 27.04 -5.25 -3.94
N VAL A 247 27.09 -5.37 -2.62
CA VAL A 247 26.94 -4.22 -1.72
C VAL A 247 28.33 -3.78 -1.32
N GLN A 248 28.61 -2.49 -1.44
CA GLN A 248 29.92 -1.93 -1.09
C GLN A 248 29.77 -0.93 0.04
N VAL A 249 30.59 -1.13 1.07
CA VAL A 249 30.72 -0.25 2.22
C VAL A 249 31.99 0.56 2.04
N TYR A 250 31.85 1.87 2.03
CA TYR A 250 32.90 2.84 1.76
C TYR A 250 33.05 3.82 2.92
N ASP A 251 34.28 4.12 3.32
CA ASP A 251 34.57 5.18 4.29
C ASP A 251 35.00 6.45 3.55
N ARG A 252 34.25 7.53 3.74
CA ARG A 252 34.50 8.86 3.16
C ARG A 252 35.67 9.60 3.81
N LYS A 253 36.08 9.25 5.03
CA LYS A 253 37.26 9.87 5.66
C LYS A 253 38.56 9.34 5.04
N GLN A 254 38.60 8.04 4.78
CA GLN A 254 39.80 7.35 4.30
C GLN A 254 39.81 7.17 2.77
N ASP A 255 38.70 7.50 2.11
CA ASP A 255 38.43 7.26 0.70
C ASP A 255 38.76 5.82 0.26
N GLN A 256 38.36 4.84 1.08
CA GLN A 256 38.64 3.42 0.85
C GLN A 256 37.38 2.56 0.98
N VAL A 257 37.31 1.52 0.14
CA VAL A 257 36.28 0.48 0.23
C VAL A 257 36.64 -0.44 1.40
N LEU A 258 35.87 -0.35 2.49
CA LEU A 258 36.05 -1.16 3.69
C LEU A 258 35.63 -2.62 3.45
N ALA A 259 34.53 -2.83 2.72
CA ALA A 259 34.02 -4.17 2.46
C ALA A 259 33.24 -4.25 1.14
N THR A 260 33.46 -5.35 0.41
CA THR A 260 32.62 -5.78 -0.71
C THR A 260 31.86 -7.03 -0.29
N LEU A 261 30.56 -6.86 -0.05
CA LEU A 261 29.65 -7.90 0.40
C LEU A 261 29.08 -8.61 -0.82
N LYS A 262 29.62 -9.81 -1.08
CA LYS A 262 29.23 -10.66 -2.21
C LYS A 262 28.27 -11.74 -1.74
N GLY A 263 27.21 -12.01 -2.51
CA GLY A 263 26.33 -13.15 -2.23
C GLY A 263 24.94 -13.09 -2.84
N HIS A 264 24.51 -11.94 -3.37
CA HIS A 264 23.23 -11.84 -4.09
C HIS A 264 23.35 -12.42 -5.50
N THR A 265 22.26 -12.99 -5.99
CA THR A 265 22.25 -13.66 -7.30
C THR A 265 21.76 -12.75 -8.42
N LYS A 266 21.01 -11.70 -8.07
CA LYS A 266 20.51 -10.66 -8.97
C LYS A 266 20.89 -9.26 -8.44
N ARG A 267 20.48 -8.21 -9.17
CA ARG A 267 20.73 -6.81 -8.79
C ARG A 267 20.14 -6.49 -7.43
N ILE A 268 20.78 -5.56 -6.73
CA ILE A 268 20.30 -5.07 -5.44
C ILE A 268 19.27 -3.97 -5.72
N THR A 269 18.14 -4.02 -5.03
CA THR A 269 17.05 -3.05 -5.19
C THR A 269 17.11 -1.96 -4.12
N ARG A 270 17.42 -2.34 -2.87
CA ARG A 270 17.46 -1.41 -1.74
C ARG A 270 18.48 -1.85 -0.69
N VAL A 271 19.05 -0.86 0.01
CA VAL A 271 19.97 -1.06 1.13
C VAL A 271 19.55 -0.15 2.28
N ALA A 272 19.59 -0.67 3.51
CA ALA A 272 19.30 0.06 4.73
C ALA A 272 20.37 -0.26 5.79
N ILE A 273 20.59 0.67 6.71
CA ILE A 273 21.56 0.54 7.81
C ILE A 273 20.93 0.98 9.12
N THR A 274 21.38 0.41 10.23
CA THR A 274 20.92 0.78 11.57
C THR A 274 21.51 2.11 12.02
N GLY A 275 20.77 2.84 12.88
CA GLY A 275 21.27 4.03 13.57
C GLY A 275 20.92 5.39 12.94
N THR A 276 20.16 5.41 11.84
CA THR A 276 19.80 6.66 11.14
C THR A 276 18.67 7.45 11.81
N SER A 277 17.76 6.80 12.54
CA SER A 277 16.55 7.43 13.11
C SER A 277 16.77 8.27 14.37
N ASP A 278 17.83 7.99 15.13
CA ASP A 278 18.13 8.64 16.41
C ASP A 278 19.42 9.47 16.39
N ALA A 279 19.99 9.64 15.19
CA ALA A 279 21.23 10.37 14.99
C ALA A 279 21.08 11.85 15.43
N PRO A 280 22.06 12.42 16.14
CA PRO A 280 22.16 13.86 16.28
C PRO A 280 22.33 14.50 14.89
N ILE A 281 21.98 15.77 14.76
CA ILE A 281 22.07 16.54 13.51
C ILE A 281 23.07 17.67 13.76
N GLY A 282 23.96 17.93 12.80
CA GLY A 282 25.00 18.97 12.92
C GLY A 282 26.35 18.42 13.37
N SER A 283 27.18 19.29 13.97
CA SER A 283 28.52 18.93 14.46
C SER A 283 28.52 17.84 15.54
N GLU A 284 27.41 17.63 16.25
CA GLU A 284 27.25 16.52 17.21
C GLU A 284 27.12 15.14 16.53
N ALA A 285 26.75 15.11 15.24
CA ALA A 285 26.78 13.90 14.40
C ALA A 285 28.17 13.59 13.86
N ALA A 286 29.08 14.57 13.89
CA ALA A 286 30.46 14.40 13.46
C ALA A 286 31.27 13.81 14.61
N SER A 287 31.09 12.52 14.89
CA SER A 287 32.00 11.77 15.75
C SER A 287 33.38 11.67 15.08
N GLU A 288 34.45 11.91 15.86
CA GLU A 288 35.84 11.78 15.39
C GLU A 288 36.18 10.31 15.07
N GLU A 289 35.60 9.36 15.81
CA GLU A 289 35.66 7.92 15.53
C GLU A 289 34.61 7.49 14.50
N THR A 290 35.02 6.76 13.44
CA THR A 290 34.08 6.13 12.51
C THR A 290 33.33 5.00 13.24
N THR A 291 32.12 5.27 13.73
CA THR A 291 31.28 4.19 14.25
C THR A 291 30.75 3.39 13.06
N LEU A 292 31.06 2.09 13.03
CA LEU A 292 30.55 1.19 12.01
C LEU A 292 29.10 0.85 12.36
N PRO A 293 28.15 0.92 11.41
CA PRO A 293 26.78 0.53 11.68
C PRO A 293 26.70 -0.93 12.16
N ASP A 294 25.91 -1.16 13.21
CA ASP A 294 25.74 -2.49 13.82
C ASP A 294 25.16 -3.52 12.85
N TYR A 295 24.30 -3.10 11.91
CA TYR A 295 23.80 -3.97 10.84
C TYR A 295 23.61 -3.22 9.53
N VAL A 296 23.99 -3.88 8.43
CA VAL A 296 23.65 -3.50 7.07
C VAL A 296 22.67 -4.52 6.52
N VAL A 297 21.54 -4.09 5.98
CA VAL A 297 20.55 -4.97 5.36
C VAL A 297 20.47 -4.65 3.87
N SER A 298 20.52 -5.68 3.04
CA SER A 298 20.38 -5.53 1.59
C SER A 298 19.31 -6.43 1.01
N ALA A 299 18.50 -5.85 0.13
CA ALA A 299 17.41 -6.51 -0.58
C ALA A 299 17.74 -6.62 -2.08
N SER A 300 17.38 -7.76 -2.67
CA SER A 300 17.64 -8.03 -4.08
C SER A 300 16.38 -8.44 -4.83
N GLU A 301 16.44 -8.30 -6.15
CA GLU A 301 15.44 -8.80 -7.11
C GLU A 301 15.28 -10.33 -7.07
N ASP A 302 16.20 -11.06 -6.42
CA ASP A 302 16.09 -12.50 -6.24
C ASP A 302 15.12 -12.93 -5.13
N GLY A 303 14.42 -11.97 -4.51
CA GLY A 303 13.48 -12.20 -3.41
C GLY A 303 14.18 -12.39 -2.06
N LYS A 304 15.51 -12.29 -2.03
CA LYS A 304 16.31 -12.52 -0.82
C LYS A 304 16.71 -11.20 -0.16
N VAL A 305 16.75 -11.27 1.16
CA VAL A 305 17.23 -10.20 2.01
C VAL A 305 18.39 -10.75 2.83
N LYS A 306 19.51 -10.01 2.83
CA LYS A 306 20.72 -10.40 3.55
C LYS A 306 21.01 -9.37 4.64
N VAL A 307 21.24 -9.88 5.84
CA VAL A 307 21.65 -9.08 7.01
C VAL A 307 23.14 -9.32 7.23
N TRP A 308 23.90 -8.23 7.31
CA TRP A 308 25.35 -8.23 7.48
C TRP A 308 25.67 -7.56 8.81
N ALA A 309 26.44 -8.25 9.65
CA ALA A 309 26.87 -7.75 10.96
C ALA A 309 28.38 -7.50 10.95
N PRO A 310 28.90 -6.50 11.68
CA PRO A 310 30.32 -6.24 11.76
C PRO A 310 31.01 -7.42 12.46
N SER A 311 31.95 -8.04 11.78
CA SER A 311 32.82 -9.05 12.37
C SER A 311 34.05 -8.32 12.92
N GLY A 312 34.27 -8.39 14.23
CA GLY A 312 35.36 -7.69 14.94
C GLY A 312 36.80 -8.14 14.58
N ALA A 313 37.04 -8.68 13.39
CA ALA A 313 38.35 -9.09 12.94
C ALA A 313 39.17 -7.89 12.44
N LYS A 314 39.95 -7.27 13.33
CA LYS A 314 41.00 -6.32 12.96
C LYS A 314 42.13 -7.04 12.22
N GLY A 315 42.14 -6.98 10.88
CA GLY A 315 43.23 -7.46 10.03
C GLY A 315 43.04 -7.07 8.56
N ALA A 316 44.12 -6.70 7.87
CA ALA A 316 44.15 -6.03 6.56
C ALA A 316 43.57 -6.80 5.34
N LYS A 317 43.01 -8.00 5.53
CA LYS A 317 42.31 -8.80 4.50
C LYS A 317 41.09 -9.56 5.05
N ALA A 318 40.54 -9.16 6.20
CA ALA A 318 39.33 -9.75 6.76
C ALA A 318 38.12 -8.84 6.46
N GLN A 319 37.02 -9.41 5.97
CA GLN A 319 35.79 -8.66 5.71
C GLN A 319 35.27 -8.07 7.03
N VAL A 320 35.21 -6.74 7.12
CA VAL A 320 34.68 -6.00 8.29
C VAL A 320 33.24 -6.39 8.60
N TYR A 321 32.49 -6.87 7.59
CA TYR A 321 31.13 -7.37 7.74
C TYR A 321 31.04 -8.82 7.29
N ALA A 322 30.43 -9.67 8.12
CA ALA A 322 30.11 -11.05 7.79
C ALA A 322 28.61 -11.19 7.50
N LEU A 323 28.27 -12.16 6.63
CA LEU A 323 26.88 -12.53 6.37
C LEU A 323 26.30 -13.19 7.61
N SER A 324 25.38 -12.52 8.30
CA SER A 324 24.70 -13.06 9.48
C SER A 324 23.58 -14.00 9.05
N SER A 325 22.70 -13.53 8.17
CA SER A 325 21.53 -14.28 7.73
C SER A 325 21.21 -14.04 6.25
N THR A 326 20.80 -15.11 5.55
CA THR A 326 20.14 -15.02 4.24
C THR A 326 18.70 -15.45 4.38
N ILE A 327 17.79 -14.55 4.03
CA ILE A 327 16.36 -14.71 4.26
C ILE A 327 15.66 -14.74 2.91
N ASN A 328 14.92 -15.81 2.63
CA ASN A 328 14.02 -15.86 1.48
C ASN A 328 12.72 -15.17 1.89
N ALA A 329 12.66 -13.86 1.67
CA ALA A 329 11.61 -13.03 2.22
C ALA A 329 10.32 -13.08 1.39
N HIS A 330 10.48 -13.12 0.06
CA HIS A 330 9.41 -12.96 -0.92
C HIS A 330 9.59 -13.96 -2.06
N LYS A 331 8.48 -14.33 -2.73
CA LYS A 331 8.53 -15.14 -3.95
C LYS A 331 8.91 -14.29 -5.18
N GLY A 332 8.57 -13.00 -5.12
CA GLY A 332 8.90 -12.00 -6.13
C GLY A 332 10.04 -11.09 -5.71
N GLU A 333 10.24 -10.03 -6.48
CA GLU A 333 11.27 -9.02 -6.24
C GLU A 333 10.96 -8.22 -4.97
N VAL A 334 11.98 -7.98 -4.14
CA VAL A 334 11.86 -7.09 -2.97
C VAL A 334 12.07 -5.67 -3.44
N THR A 335 11.03 -4.85 -3.38
CA THR A 335 11.02 -3.47 -3.89
C THR A 335 11.28 -2.45 -2.78
N GLY A 336 10.85 -2.77 -1.57
CA GLY A 336 10.99 -1.91 -0.40
C GLY A 336 11.77 -2.59 0.74
N LEU A 337 12.70 -1.86 1.33
CA LEU A 337 13.42 -2.25 2.54
C LEU A 337 13.62 -1.01 3.41
N ASP A 338 13.24 -1.11 4.67
CA ASP A 338 13.54 -0.08 5.66
C ASP A 338 13.76 -0.70 7.04
N ILE A 339 14.48 0.02 7.91
CA ILE A 339 14.78 -0.42 9.28
C ILE A 339 13.90 0.38 10.24
N HIS A 340 13.33 -0.32 11.21
CA HIS A 340 12.50 0.29 12.22
C HIS A 340 13.33 1.24 13.09
N PRO A 341 12.79 2.40 13.53
CA PRO A 341 13.53 3.39 14.31
C PRO A 341 14.18 2.89 15.61
N SER A 342 13.73 1.76 16.15
CA SER A 342 14.34 1.10 17.31
C SER A 342 15.69 0.43 17.02
N GLY A 343 16.03 0.21 15.74
CA GLY A 343 17.21 -0.56 15.33
C GLY A 343 17.11 -2.06 15.60
N ALA A 344 15.95 -2.57 16.05
CA ALA A 344 15.73 -3.98 16.36
C ALA A 344 15.01 -4.76 15.24
N PHE A 345 14.22 -4.06 14.41
CA PHE A 345 13.38 -4.70 13.39
C PHE A 345 13.67 -4.10 12.02
N PHE A 346 13.38 -4.86 10.97
CA PHE A 346 13.36 -4.36 9.60
C PHE A 346 12.12 -4.86 8.87
N GLY A 347 11.66 -4.06 7.92
CA GLY A 347 10.47 -4.30 7.13
C GLY A 347 10.85 -4.45 5.67
N THR A 348 10.26 -5.44 5.01
CA THR A 348 10.49 -5.74 3.60
C THR A 348 9.15 -5.85 2.89
N ALA A 349 9.02 -5.13 1.77
CA ALA A 349 7.87 -5.19 0.90
C ALA A 349 8.28 -5.79 -0.45
N GLY A 350 7.45 -6.69 -0.97
CA GLY A 350 7.68 -7.36 -2.25
C GLY A 350 6.58 -7.09 -3.26
N ARG A 351 6.90 -7.34 -4.54
CA ARG A 351 5.91 -7.36 -5.63
C ARG A 351 4.87 -8.47 -5.51
N ASP A 352 5.07 -9.41 -4.59
CA ASP A 352 4.10 -10.47 -4.28
C ASP A 352 2.94 -9.98 -3.40
N GLY A 353 2.85 -8.67 -3.13
CA GLY A 353 1.76 -8.09 -2.33
C GLY A 353 1.89 -8.39 -0.85
N THR A 354 3.06 -8.86 -0.40
CA THR A 354 3.32 -9.14 1.00
C THR A 354 4.29 -8.13 1.59
N LEU A 355 3.99 -7.74 2.83
CA LEU A 355 4.85 -6.95 3.71
C LEU A 355 5.25 -7.83 4.88
N THR A 356 6.55 -8.00 5.10
CA THR A 356 7.08 -8.81 6.20
C THR A 356 7.94 -7.95 7.12
N VAL A 357 7.66 -7.99 8.42
CA VAL A 357 8.48 -7.35 9.46
C VAL A 357 9.21 -8.45 10.22
N ARG A 358 10.54 -8.31 10.35
CA ARG A 358 11.43 -9.31 10.94
C ARG A 358 12.33 -8.69 12.00
N ASN A 359 12.78 -9.52 12.93
CA ASN A 359 13.82 -9.16 13.88
C ASN A 359 15.21 -9.15 13.22
N LEU A 360 16.05 -8.17 13.51
CA LEU A 360 17.41 -8.08 12.97
C LEU A 360 18.34 -9.14 13.54
N SER A 361 18.22 -9.48 14.83
CA SER A 361 19.12 -10.42 15.51
C SER A 361 18.84 -11.88 15.15
N ASP A 362 17.57 -12.28 15.20
CA ASP A 362 17.14 -13.68 15.01
C ASP A 362 16.58 -13.95 13.60
N SER A 363 16.37 -12.90 12.78
CA SER A 363 15.72 -13.01 11.46
C SER A 363 14.32 -13.63 11.47
N ALA A 364 13.73 -13.82 12.66
CA ALA A 364 12.39 -14.35 12.86
C ALA A 364 11.32 -13.41 12.28
N VAL A 365 10.29 -13.99 11.68
CA VAL A 365 9.14 -13.25 11.17
C VAL A 365 8.25 -12.87 12.34
N ILE A 366 8.06 -11.57 12.54
CA ILE A 366 7.20 -11.01 13.59
C ILE A 366 5.80 -10.84 13.02
N ILE A 367 5.71 -10.18 11.86
CA ILE A 367 4.44 -9.93 11.17
C ILE A 367 4.62 -10.26 9.69
N ARG A 368 3.58 -10.88 9.14
CA ARG A 368 3.34 -10.94 7.70
C ARG A 368 1.98 -10.33 7.41
N LEU A 369 1.99 -9.23 6.66
CA LEU A 369 0.80 -8.54 6.17
C LEU A 369 0.65 -8.87 4.69
N GLU A 370 -0.56 -9.22 4.30
CA GLU A 370 -0.92 -9.47 2.92
C GLU A 370 -2.15 -8.61 2.63
N ALA A 371 -2.07 -7.77 1.60
CA ALA A 371 -3.29 -7.17 1.09
C ALA A 371 -4.04 -8.27 0.33
N GLY A 372 -5.26 -8.59 0.75
CA GLY A 372 -6.11 -9.61 0.12
C GLY A 372 -6.63 -9.26 -1.28
N LEU A 373 -5.93 -8.41 -2.03
CA LEU A 373 -6.24 -7.96 -3.39
C LEU A 373 -4.90 -7.82 -4.12
N GLU A 374 -4.84 -8.09 -5.43
CA GLU A 374 -3.68 -8.19 -6.35
C GLU A 374 -2.75 -6.94 -6.44
N ASP A 375 -2.56 -6.21 -5.34
CA ASP A 375 -1.73 -5.03 -5.25
C ASP A 375 -0.25 -5.41 -5.17
N VAL A 376 0.51 -4.90 -6.13
CA VAL A 376 1.96 -5.02 -6.18
C VAL A 376 2.57 -3.86 -5.42
N TYR A 377 3.43 -4.12 -4.43
CA TYR A 377 4.16 -3.07 -3.72
C TYR A 377 5.44 -2.69 -4.46
N GLU A 378 5.66 -1.38 -4.62
CA GLU A 378 6.82 -0.81 -5.29
C GLU A 378 7.72 0.00 -4.34
N SER A 379 7.20 0.44 -3.20
CA SER A 379 7.98 1.19 -2.21
C SER A 379 7.52 0.91 -0.77
N PHE A 380 8.43 1.11 0.17
CA PHE A 380 8.20 0.89 1.61
C PHE A 380 8.99 1.91 2.44
N ALA A 381 8.38 2.42 3.49
CA ALA A 381 9.03 3.25 4.49
C ALA A 381 8.38 3.06 5.87
N PHE A 382 9.18 3.13 6.93
CA PHE A 382 8.68 3.24 8.29
C PHE A 382 8.44 4.69 8.69
N HIS A 383 7.42 4.90 9.50
CA HIS A 383 7.23 6.18 10.17
C HIS A 383 8.33 6.40 11.22
N PRO A 384 8.79 7.64 11.46
CA PRO A 384 9.85 7.91 12.45
C PRO A 384 9.47 7.53 13.90
N ASP A 385 8.19 7.39 14.22
CA ASP A 385 7.76 6.85 15.54
C ASP A 385 7.79 5.32 15.61
N GLY A 386 7.90 4.62 14.47
CA GLY A 386 7.91 3.16 14.44
C GLY A 386 6.55 2.48 14.61
N GLN A 387 5.47 3.21 14.88
CA GLN A 387 4.12 2.63 15.00
C GLN A 387 3.44 2.38 13.65
N LEU A 388 3.75 3.22 12.65
CA LEU A 388 3.16 3.15 11.32
C LEU A 388 4.20 2.75 10.28
N ALA A 389 3.76 2.09 9.22
CA ALA A 389 4.52 1.89 7.99
C ALA A 389 3.68 2.31 6.78
N ALA A 390 4.32 2.73 5.69
CA ALA A 390 3.64 3.00 4.43
C ALA A 390 4.19 2.12 3.31
N THR A 391 3.29 1.64 2.46
CA THR A 391 3.61 0.91 1.22
C THR A 391 2.98 1.62 0.03
N GLY A 392 3.76 1.86 -1.01
CA GLY A 392 3.28 2.39 -2.29
C GLY A 392 2.94 1.24 -3.23
N THR A 393 1.78 1.33 -3.89
CA THR A 393 1.29 0.32 -4.82
C THR A 393 1.53 0.70 -6.28
N SER A 394 1.44 -0.28 -7.17
CA SER A 394 1.45 -0.08 -8.62
C SER A 394 0.25 0.71 -9.16
N SER A 395 -0.88 0.70 -8.44
CA SER A 395 -2.13 1.38 -8.81
C SER A 395 -2.19 2.85 -8.36
N GLY A 396 -1.09 3.40 -7.82
CA GLY A 396 -1.05 4.77 -7.32
C GLY A 396 -1.67 4.96 -5.92
N ALA A 397 -2.01 3.88 -5.21
CA ALA A 397 -2.45 3.95 -3.83
C ALA A 397 -1.27 3.84 -2.84
N ILE A 398 -1.36 4.56 -1.73
CA ILE A 398 -0.46 4.42 -0.58
C ILE A 398 -1.25 3.78 0.55
N ARG A 399 -0.84 2.60 0.99
CA ARG A 399 -1.44 1.94 2.17
C ARG A 399 -0.60 2.25 3.40
N ILE A 400 -1.27 2.67 4.47
CA ILE A 400 -0.67 2.93 5.77
C ILE A 400 -1.04 1.76 6.69
N TRP A 401 -0.03 1.10 7.21
CA TRP A 401 -0.15 -0.04 8.09
C TRP A 401 0.09 0.38 9.52
N ASP A 402 -0.79 -0.03 10.42
CA ASP A 402 -0.50 -0.03 11.84
C ASP A 402 0.28 -1.31 12.15
N ILE A 403 1.54 -1.15 12.53
CA ILE A 403 2.44 -2.26 12.83
C ILE A 403 1.94 -2.99 14.08
N LYS A 404 1.38 -2.28 15.07
CA LYS A 404 0.91 -2.87 16.33
C LYS A 404 -0.33 -3.72 16.14
N ALA A 405 -1.30 -3.20 15.37
CA ALA A 405 -2.52 -3.92 15.08
C ALA A 405 -2.34 -5.00 14.00
N GLY A 406 -1.27 -4.91 13.19
CA GLY A 406 -1.06 -5.81 12.07
C GLY A 406 -2.18 -5.67 11.03
N SER A 407 -2.70 -4.45 10.85
CA SER A 407 -3.82 -4.17 9.96
C SER A 407 -3.60 -2.91 9.15
N ASN A 408 -4.27 -2.81 8.00
CA ASN A 408 -4.30 -1.58 7.22
C ASN A 408 -5.08 -0.51 8.01
N ALA A 409 -4.39 0.57 8.39
CA ALA A 409 -4.99 1.69 9.12
C ALA A 409 -5.75 2.63 8.17
N SER A 410 -5.20 2.89 6.99
CA SER A 410 -5.81 3.76 5.99
C SER A 410 -5.19 3.58 4.60
N SER A 411 -6.00 3.76 3.55
CA SER A 411 -5.52 3.84 2.17
C SER A 411 -5.67 5.26 1.64
N LEU A 412 -4.59 5.84 1.14
CA LEU A 412 -4.56 7.14 0.47
C LEU A 412 -4.46 6.93 -1.03
N GLN A 413 -5.41 7.45 -1.80
CA GLN A 413 -5.33 7.42 -3.25
C GLN A 413 -4.59 8.66 -3.74
N THR A 414 -3.46 8.47 -4.44
CA THR A 414 -2.74 9.59 -5.05
C THR A 414 -3.35 9.95 -6.40
N GLU A 415 -3.18 11.21 -6.82
CA GLU A 415 -3.51 11.64 -8.18
C GLU A 415 -2.30 11.52 -9.12
N LEU A 416 -1.21 10.89 -8.66
CA LEU A 416 -0.01 10.68 -9.44
C LEU A 416 -0.29 9.67 -10.57
N PRO A 417 0.21 9.93 -11.80
CA PRO A 417 0.09 8.96 -12.89
C PRO A 417 1.03 7.78 -12.61
N GLY A 418 0.51 6.56 -12.65
CA GLY A 418 1.32 5.34 -12.54
C GLY A 418 1.65 4.91 -11.10
N ARG A 419 2.75 4.15 -10.96
CA ARG A 419 3.14 3.50 -9.71
C ARG A 419 3.94 4.39 -8.76
N VAL A 420 3.71 4.22 -7.46
CA VAL A 420 4.44 4.98 -6.41
C VAL A 420 5.82 4.37 -6.17
N SER A 421 6.84 4.93 -6.82
CA SER A 421 8.22 4.44 -6.81
C SER A 421 8.99 4.79 -5.54
N SER A 422 8.66 5.89 -4.87
CA SER A 422 9.37 6.36 -3.68
C SER A 422 8.42 6.94 -2.65
N LEU A 423 8.67 6.58 -1.39
CA LEU A 423 7.99 7.12 -0.22
C LEU A 423 9.01 7.57 0.81
N HIS A 424 8.75 8.69 1.47
CA HIS A 424 9.53 9.10 2.64
C HIS A 424 8.70 9.91 3.62
N PHE A 425 8.78 9.51 4.89
CA PHE A 425 8.21 10.29 5.97
C PHE A 425 9.12 11.46 6.33
N SER A 426 8.51 12.55 6.77
CA SER A 426 9.23 13.65 7.39
C SER A 426 9.42 13.37 8.88
N GLU A 427 10.55 13.78 9.45
CA GLU A 427 10.83 13.70 10.90
C GLU A 427 9.81 14.49 11.76
N ASN A 428 8.96 15.31 11.13
CA ASN A 428 7.87 16.02 11.79
C ASN A 428 6.73 15.07 12.20
N GLY A 429 6.72 13.84 11.69
CA GLY A 429 5.75 12.79 12.01
C GLY A 429 4.35 12.97 11.45
N TYR A 430 4.15 13.91 10.54
CA TYR A 430 2.83 14.17 9.94
C TYR A 430 2.88 14.25 8.43
N TYR A 431 4.03 14.56 7.82
CA TYR A 431 4.15 14.61 6.37
C TYR A 431 4.72 13.33 5.78
N LEU A 432 4.10 12.88 4.69
CA LEU A 432 4.56 11.80 3.84
C LEU A 432 4.69 12.33 2.41
N ALA A 433 5.86 12.19 1.82
CA ALA A 433 6.07 12.52 0.41
C ALA A 433 6.04 11.26 -0.45
N ALA A 434 5.36 11.34 -1.58
CA ALA A 434 5.20 10.29 -2.55
C ALA A 434 5.62 10.77 -3.93
N GLY A 435 6.43 9.97 -4.62
CA GLY A 435 6.85 10.20 -6.00
C GLY A 435 6.40 9.05 -6.91
N SER A 436 6.17 9.37 -8.17
CA SER A 436 5.84 8.40 -9.23
C SER A 436 6.96 8.28 -10.27
N ASP A 437 7.12 7.09 -10.84
CA ASP A 437 8.08 6.81 -11.92
C ASP A 437 7.61 7.29 -13.31
N GLU A 438 6.32 7.57 -13.49
CA GLU A 438 5.76 7.95 -14.80
C GLU A 438 5.43 9.44 -14.91
N GLY A 439 5.50 10.17 -13.80
CA GLY A 439 5.16 11.58 -13.71
C GLY A 439 6.25 12.41 -13.05
N LYS A 440 6.23 13.72 -13.32
CA LYS A 440 7.09 14.73 -12.70
C LYS A 440 6.45 15.37 -11.47
N ASN A 441 5.48 14.68 -10.89
CA ASN A 441 4.70 15.19 -9.78
C ASN A 441 5.14 14.48 -8.51
N VAL A 442 5.30 15.26 -7.44
CA VAL A 442 5.45 14.76 -6.08
C VAL A 442 4.27 15.26 -5.25
N GLU A 443 3.63 14.36 -4.54
CA GLU A 443 2.56 14.70 -3.61
C GLU A 443 3.06 14.61 -2.17
N VAL A 444 2.74 15.62 -1.38
CA VAL A 444 2.98 15.62 0.06
C VAL A 444 1.65 15.58 0.79
N TRP A 445 1.49 14.53 1.60
CA TRP A 445 0.29 14.21 2.36
C TRP A 445 0.46 14.58 3.83
N ASP A 446 -0.58 15.16 4.45
CA ASP A 446 -0.67 15.28 5.91
C ASP A 446 -1.48 14.12 6.48
N LEU A 447 -0.82 13.25 7.24
CA LEU A 447 -1.38 12.02 7.80
C LEU A 447 -2.49 12.28 8.83
N ARG A 448 -2.55 13.47 9.45
CA ARG A 448 -3.59 13.80 10.43
C ARG A 448 -4.93 14.09 9.77
N LYS A 449 -4.88 14.67 8.58
CA LYS A 449 -6.06 15.06 7.79
C LYS A 449 -6.34 14.07 6.66
N LEU A 450 -5.37 13.23 6.31
CA LEU A 450 -5.39 12.33 5.16
C LEU A 450 -5.66 13.08 3.84
N THR A 451 -5.07 14.27 3.70
CA THR A 451 -5.22 15.14 2.53
C THR A 451 -3.86 15.53 1.95
N ALA A 452 -3.77 15.64 0.62
CA ALA A 452 -2.61 16.21 -0.05
C ALA A 452 -2.51 17.72 0.25
N VAL A 453 -1.41 18.13 0.89
CA VAL A 453 -1.11 19.52 1.27
C VAL A 453 -0.22 20.20 0.24
N GLY A 454 0.64 19.44 -0.44
CA GLY A 454 1.52 19.96 -1.48
C GLY A 454 1.45 19.08 -2.71
N LYS A 455 1.20 19.69 -3.88
CA LYS A 455 1.42 19.07 -5.19
C LYS A 455 2.55 19.83 -5.86
N LEU A 456 3.71 19.18 -5.98
CA LEU A 456 4.92 19.73 -6.55
C LEU A 456 5.00 19.24 -8.00
N ALA A 457 4.74 20.12 -8.96
CA ALA A 457 5.00 19.84 -10.37
C ALA A 457 6.42 20.27 -10.72
N ILE A 458 7.25 19.34 -11.17
CA ILE A 458 8.63 19.60 -11.55
C ILE A 458 8.66 19.94 -13.04
N GLU A 459 8.91 21.20 -13.37
CA GLU A 459 9.07 21.67 -14.75
C GLU A 459 10.50 21.37 -15.24
N GLU A 460 10.71 20.16 -15.74
CA GLU A 460 11.97 19.77 -16.40
C GLU A 460 11.75 19.40 -17.87
N GLU A 461 12.63 19.84 -18.77
CA GLU A 461 12.72 19.35 -20.15
C GLU A 461 13.44 17.98 -20.14
N GLY A 462 12.67 16.90 -20.12
CA GLY A 462 13.16 15.51 -20.04
C GLY A 462 12.04 14.52 -19.73
N SER A 463 12.22 13.24 -20.05
CA SER A 463 11.19 12.19 -19.94
C SER A 463 11.58 11.13 -18.91
N THR A 464 11.89 11.53 -17.68
CA THR A 464 12.16 10.59 -16.57
C THR A 464 11.30 10.97 -15.36
N GLY A 465 10.69 9.96 -14.73
CA GLY A 465 9.92 10.16 -13.51
C GLY A 465 10.80 10.29 -12.28
N VAL A 466 10.13 10.42 -11.13
CA VAL A 466 10.79 10.61 -9.84
C VAL A 466 11.39 9.28 -9.37
N SER A 467 12.71 9.26 -9.19
CA SER A 467 13.45 8.07 -8.75
C SER A 467 13.54 7.96 -7.23
N ALA A 468 13.74 9.09 -6.53
CA ALA A 468 13.81 9.11 -5.08
C ALA A 468 13.34 10.44 -4.49
N VAL A 469 12.65 10.37 -3.36
CA VAL A 469 12.22 11.53 -2.58
C VAL A 469 12.72 11.38 -1.15
N LYS A 470 13.38 12.40 -0.60
CA LYS A 470 13.89 12.39 0.77
C LYS A 470 13.73 13.74 1.46
N PHE A 471 13.04 13.69 2.60
CA PHE A 471 13.05 14.80 3.54
C PHE A 471 14.39 14.92 4.23
N ASP A 472 14.77 16.15 4.48
CA ASP A 472 15.95 16.48 5.27
C ASP A 472 15.69 16.25 6.78
N PRO A 473 16.67 15.70 7.54
CA PRO A 473 16.56 15.51 8.98
C PRO A 473 16.26 16.79 9.77
N SER A 474 16.68 17.97 9.29
CA SER A 474 16.45 19.26 9.96
C SER A 474 15.05 19.83 9.75
N LEU A 475 14.19 19.15 8.97
CA LEU A 475 12.82 19.55 8.64
C LEU A 475 12.67 20.79 7.77
N GLN A 476 13.75 21.33 7.20
CA GLN A 476 13.69 22.55 6.40
C GLN A 476 13.53 22.29 4.91
N LEU A 477 13.98 21.14 4.43
CA LEU A 477 14.17 20.87 3.00
C LEU A 477 13.54 19.54 2.59
N LEU A 478 13.16 19.47 1.32
CA LEU A 478 12.75 18.25 0.62
C LEU A 478 13.56 18.16 -0.65
N ALA A 479 14.32 17.07 -0.83
CA ALA A 479 14.99 16.81 -2.10
C ALA A 479 14.23 15.76 -2.90
N VAL A 480 14.14 16.02 -4.20
CA VAL A 480 13.55 15.14 -5.20
C VAL A 480 14.57 14.87 -6.28
N ALA A 481 14.81 13.59 -6.56
CA ALA A 481 15.69 13.14 -7.63
C ALA A 481 14.84 12.70 -8.84
N THR A 482 15.11 13.32 -9.98
CA THR A 482 14.67 12.92 -11.32
C THR A 482 15.93 12.65 -12.15
N ASP A 483 16.16 13.36 -13.25
CA ASP A 483 17.48 13.49 -13.86
C ASP A 483 18.36 14.47 -13.08
N SER A 484 17.80 15.58 -12.62
CA SER A 484 18.47 16.53 -11.72
C SER A 484 17.98 16.35 -10.28
N VAL A 485 18.72 16.91 -9.32
CA VAL A 485 18.21 17.03 -7.94
C VAL A 485 17.56 18.39 -7.77
N ASN A 486 16.28 18.38 -7.46
CA ASN A 486 15.52 19.57 -7.10
C ASN A 486 15.32 19.63 -5.59
N VAL A 487 15.62 20.78 -4.98
CA VAL A 487 15.43 20.99 -3.55
C VAL A 487 14.33 22.01 -3.33
N TYR A 488 13.40 21.67 -2.45
CA TYR A 488 12.23 22.48 -2.09
C TYR A 488 12.26 22.85 -0.61
N ALA A 489 11.73 24.02 -0.28
CA ALA A 489 11.49 24.42 1.10
C ALA A 489 10.28 23.69 1.69
N ASN A 490 10.42 23.14 2.90
CA ASN A 490 9.31 22.51 3.61
C ASN A 490 8.24 23.56 3.99
N LYS A 491 6.96 23.19 3.89
CA LYS A 491 5.75 24.03 4.08
C LYS A 491 5.45 25.04 2.98
N SER A 492 6.43 25.81 2.52
CA SER A 492 6.20 26.77 1.42
C SER A 492 6.24 26.10 0.05
N TRP A 493 6.90 24.94 -0.07
CA TRP A 493 7.01 24.18 -1.32
C TRP A 493 7.62 24.97 -2.48
N ASN A 494 8.31 26.06 -2.16
CA ASN A 494 9.04 26.87 -3.13
C ASN A 494 10.28 26.10 -3.58
N HIS A 495 10.50 26.09 -4.90
CA HIS A 495 11.72 25.56 -5.50
C HIS A 495 12.91 26.46 -5.10
N LEU A 496 13.94 25.86 -4.51
CA LEU A 496 15.13 26.58 -4.03
C LEU A 496 16.31 26.42 -4.98
N ALA A 497 16.55 25.19 -5.45
CA ALA A 497 17.72 24.88 -6.27
C ALA A 497 17.43 23.72 -7.23
N LYS A 498 18.00 23.81 -8.43
CA LYS A 498 18.10 22.72 -9.40
C LYS A 498 19.58 22.41 -9.61
N LEU A 499 20.01 21.26 -9.13
CA LEU A 499 21.37 20.76 -9.29
C LEU A 499 21.45 19.99 -10.61
N GLN A 500 21.92 20.68 -11.66
CA GLN A 500 22.09 20.12 -13.00
C GLN A 500 23.43 19.37 -13.11
N GLY A 501 23.49 18.35 -13.98
CA GLY A 501 24.73 17.63 -14.30
C GLY A 501 24.70 16.13 -14.02
N THR A 502 23.56 15.61 -13.55
CA THR A 502 23.31 14.20 -13.33
C THR A 502 22.35 13.68 -14.39
N ALA A 503 22.58 12.48 -14.91
CA ALA A 503 21.65 11.81 -15.81
C ALA A 503 21.29 10.46 -15.19
N ASN A 504 20.00 10.14 -15.07
CA ASN A 504 19.49 8.89 -14.53
C ASN A 504 19.91 8.62 -13.06
N LEU A 505 19.41 9.44 -12.14
CA LEU A 505 19.61 9.23 -10.71
C LEU A 505 18.79 8.06 -10.18
N THR A 506 19.36 7.33 -9.23
CA THR A 506 18.75 6.12 -8.66
C THR A 506 18.53 6.21 -7.16
N GLY A 507 19.32 7.02 -6.47
CA GLY A 507 19.32 7.10 -5.02
C GLY A 507 19.74 8.48 -4.53
N LEU A 508 19.15 8.87 -3.41
CA LEU A 508 19.29 10.18 -2.80
C LEU A 508 19.38 10.00 -1.28
N ALA A 509 20.32 10.68 -0.64
CA ALA A 509 20.45 10.70 0.81
C ALA A 509 21.04 12.03 1.30
N TRP A 510 20.57 12.49 2.45
CA TRP A 510 21.10 13.67 3.15
C TRP A 510 22.17 13.27 4.17
N ASP A 511 23.26 14.02 4.22
CA ASP A 511 24.27 13.91 5.26
C ASP A 511 23.77 14.62 6.53
N HIS A 512 23.71 13.91 7.65
CA HIS A 512 23.17 14.41 8.92
C HIS A 512 24.09 15.46 9.58
N ARG A 513 25.36 15.55 9.16
CA ARG A 513 26.34 16.50 9.69
C ARG A 513 26.19 17.90 9.09
N ASP A 514 26.30 17.97 7.77
CA ASP A 514 26.48 19.23 7.04
C ASP A 514 25.25 19.59 6.18
N GLY A 515 24.29 18.67 6.04
CA GLY A 515 23.17 18.82 5.10
C GLY A 515 23.60 18.72 3.64
N LYS A 516 24.73 18.04 3.36
CA LYS A 516 25.17 17.74 1.99
C LYS A 516 24.26 16.68 1.37
N ILE A 517 24.02 16.78 0.07
CA ILE A 517 23.21 15.82 -0.66
C ILE A 517 24.15 14.83 -1.34
N VAL A 518 24.01 13.55 -1.03
CA VAL A 518 24.74 12.49 -1.73
C VAL A 518 23.79 11.77 -2.66
N VAL A 519 24.22 11.62 -3.90
CA VAL A 519 23.40 11.12 -4.99
C VAL A 519 24.13 9.98 -5.69
N SER A 520 23.40 8.91 -5.98
CA SER A 520 23.90 7.83 -6.83
C SER A 520 23.29 7.89 -8.22
N SER A 521 24.12 7.65 -9.22
CA SER A 521 23.72 7.67 -10.63
C SER A 521 24.01 6.33 -11.32
N LEU A 522 23.23 6.04 -12.36
CA LEU A 522 23.46 4.91 -13.28
C LEU A 522 24.79 5.05 -14.05
N ASP A 523 25.35 6.25 -14.13
CA ASP A 523 26.68 6.53 -14.70
C ASP A 523 27.87 6.01 -13.87
N ARG A 524 27.58 5.31 -12.76
CA ARG A 524 28.54 4.72 -11.80
C ARG A 524 29.22 5.73 -10.88
N THR A 525 28.78 6.98 -10.87
CA THR A 525 29.30 7.99 -9.95
C THR A 525 28.42 8.09 -8.71
N VAL A 526 29.08 8.24 -7.56
CA VAL A 526 28.44 8.81 -6.37
C VAL A 526 28.93 10.24 -6.26
N ARG A 527 28.00 11.18 -6.31
CA ARG A 527 28.30 12.62 -6.26
C ARG A 527 27.79 13.20 -4.96
N THR A 528 28.60 14.04 -4.34
CA THR A 528 28.23 14.81 -3.15
C THR A 528 28.09 16.27 -3.56
N PHE A 529 26.91 16.83 -3.34
CA PHE A 529 26.61 18.25 -3.50
C PHE A 529 26.60 18.94 -2.15
N GLY A 530 27.21 20.11 -2.08
CA GLY A 530 27.26 20.94 -0.88
C GLY A 530 27.78 22.33 -1.21
N LEU A 531 27.95 23.16 -0.19
CA LEU A 531 28.69 24.42 -0.35
C LEU A 531 30.14 24.11 -0.77
N ALA A 532 30.59 24.73 -1.85
CA ALA A 532 32.01 24.74 -2.20
C ALA A 532 32.77 25.44 -1.06
N ALA A 533 33.75 24.75 -0.49
CA ALA A 533 34.58 25.28 0.60
C ALA A 533 35.49 26.42 0.13
#